data_AF-A4BPE2-F1
#
_entry.id   AF-A4BPE2-F1
#
_cell.length_a   1.000
_cell.length_b   1.000
_cell.length_c   1.000
_cell.angle_alpha   90.00
_cell.angle_beta   90.00
_cell.angle_gamma   90.00
#
_symmetry.space_group_name_H-M   'P 1'
#
loop_
_entity.id
_entity.type
_entity.pdbx_description
1 polymer ?
#
loop_
_entity_poly.entity_id
_entity_poly.type
_entity_poly.pdbx_seq_one_letter_code
_entity_poly.pdbx_strand_id
1 'polypeptide(L)' 'MLLAQSGRFGGWSLHLREGKPAYEYNFLGLERYVVESPTALEAGKARVQLDFDYDGGGRDKAA' A
#
# COMPACT_ATOMS: atom_id res chain seq x y z
N MET A 1 0.96 8.52 -8.54
CA MET A 1 0.65 7.08 -8.52
C MET A 1 1.90 6.32 -8.96
N LEU A 2 2.32 5.28 -8.22
CA LEU A 2 3.48 4.45 -8.60
C LEU A 2 3.02 3.09 -9.14
N LEU A 3 2.10 2.43 -8.44
CA LEU A 3 1.50 1.17 -8.84
C LEU A 3 0.05 1.10 -8.35
N ALA A 4 -0.85 0.61 -9.18
CA ALA A 4 -2.21 0.30 -8.78
C ALA A 4 -2.62 -1.06 -9.37
N GLN A 5 -3.05 -1.96 -8.51
CA GLN A 5 -3.76 -3.18 -8.89
C GLN A 5 -5.15 -3.08 -8.27
N SER A 6 -6.01 -2.34 -8.98
CA SER A 6 -7.34 -1.96 -8.53
C SER A 6 -8.34 -2.18 -9.66
N GLY A 7 -9.58 -2.51 -9.30
CA GLY A 7 -10.73 -2.55 -10.19
C GLY A 7 -11.89 -1.76 -9.61
N ARG A 8 -13.08 -1.89 -10.22
CA ARG A 8 -14.31 -1.20 -9.74
C ARG A 8 -14.66 -1.53 -8.29
N PHE A 9 -14.21 -2.68 -7.79
CA PHE A 9 -14.61 -3.26 -6.53
C PHE A 9 -13.44 -3.44 -5.57
N GLY A 10 -12.40 -2.61 -5.62
CA GLY A 10 -11.30 -2.66 -4.64
C GLY A 10 -9.97 -3.12 -5.23
N GLY A 11 -9.04 -3.47 -4.33
CA GLY A 11 -7.64 -3.75 -4.65
C GLY A 11 -6.70 -2.84 -3.88
N TRP A 12 -5.49 -2.67 -4.38
CA TRP A 12 -4.44 -1.92 -3.68
C TRP A 12 -3.68 -0.96 -4.58
N SER A 13 -3.05 0.01 -3.95
CA SER A 13 -2.17 0.94 -4.63
C SER A 13 -0.96 1.33 -3.78
N LEU A 14 0.16 1.59 -4.45
CA LEU A 14 1.35 2.24 -3.92
C LEU A 14 1.50 3.59 -4.63
N HIS A 15 1.51 4.68 -3.87
CA HIS A 15 1.54 6.03 -4.42
C HIS A 15 2.29 7.00 -3.52
N LEU A 16 2.37 8.27 -3.95
CA LEU A 16 2.86 9.37 -3.13
C LEU A 16 1.66 10.26 -2.78
N ARG A 17 1.43 10.48 -1.48
CA ARG A 17 0.45 11.44 -0.97
C ARG A 17 1.22 12.58 -0.33
N GLU A 18 1.12 13.78 -0.89
CA GLU A 18 1.88 14.95 -0.42
C GLU A 18 3.40 14.69 -0.34
N GLY A 19 3.94 13.92 -1.31
CA GLY A 19 5.35 13.52 -1.34
C GLY A 19 5.72 12.36 -0.43
N LYS A 20 4.80 11.87 0.41
CA LYS A 20 5.00 10.72 1.30
C LYS A 20 4.63 9.41 0.60
N PRO A 21 5.48 8.38 0.65
CA PRO A 21 5.09 7.04 0.24
C PRO A 21 3.88 6.53 1.01
N ALA A 22 2.86 6.06 0.30
CA ALA A 22 1.63 5.54 0.88
C ALA A 22 1.18 4.27 0.14
N TYR A 23 0.81 3.26 0.92
CA TYR A 23 0.11 2.06 0.46
C TYR A 23 -1.33 2.12 0.94
N GLU A 24 -2.28 1.88 0.05
CA GLU A 24 -3.71 1.81 0.39
C GLU A 24 -4.29 0.50 -0.11
N TYR A 25 -4.93 -0.25 0.79
CA TYR A 25 -5.76 -1.40 0.49
C TYR A 25 -7.22 -1.03 0.64
N ASN A 26 -8.00 -1.20 -0.43
CA ASN A 26 -9.44 -0.98 -0.46
C ASN A 26 -10.15 -2.33 -0.49
N PHE A 27 -10.79 -2.68 0.62
CA PHE A 27 -11.59 -3.88 0.76
C PHE A 27 -13.00 -3.64 0.23
N LEU A 28 -13.21 -3.87 -1.07
CA LEU A 28 -14.51 -3.81 -1.76
C LEU A 28 -15.30 -2.49 -1.59
N GLY A 29 -14.62 -1.39 -1.23
CA GLY A 29 -15.26 -0.12 -0.91
C GLY A 29 -15.88 -0.06 0.49
N LEU A 30 -15.80 -1.15 1.27
CA LEU A 30 -16.28 -1.24 2.65
C LEU A 30 -15.28 -0.61 3.60
N GLU A 31 -14.00 -0.98 3.46
CA GLU A 31 -12.93 -0.51 4.32
C GLU A 31 -11.70 -0.11 3.52
N ARG A 32 -10.94 0.84 4.07
CA ARG A 32 -9.67 1.29 3.51
C ARG A 32 -8.62 1.28 4.59
N TYR A 33 -7.52 0.61 4.30
CA TYR A 33 -6.36 0.53 5.17
C TYR A 33 -5.22 1.27 4.51
N VAL A 34 -4.65 2.24 5.22
CA VAL A 34 -3.59 3.09 4.70
C VAL A 34 -2.35 2.95 5.58
N VAL A 35 -1.23 2.65 4.96
CA VAL A 35 0.10 2.70 5.56
C VAL A 35 0.86 3.82 4.87
N GLU A 36 1.13 4.91 5.59
CA GLU A 36 1.81 6.09 5.07
C GLU A 36 3.13 6.33 5.82
N SER A 37 4.17 6.71 5.07
CA SER A 37 5.43 7.18 5.64
C SER A 37 5.20 8.43 6.50
N PRO A 38 5.83 8.55 7.68
CA PRO A 38 5.72 9.76 8.50
C PRO A 38 6.34 10.99 7.81
N THR A 39 7.28 10.78 6.89
CA THR A 39 8.03 11.83 6.20
C THR A 39 7.87 11.76 4.68
N ALA A 40 7.94 12.93 4.04
CA ALA A 40 7.98 13.04 2.59
C ALA A 40 9.35 12.60 2.05
N LEU A 41 9.39 12.19 0.78
CA LEU A 41 10.65 11.95 0.07
C LEU A 41 11.42 13.27 -0.11
N GLU A 42 12.74 13.19 0.04
CA GLU A 42 13.62 14.27 -0.37
C GLU A 42 13.63 14.43 -1.89
N ALA A 43 14.03 15.61 -2.36
CA ALA A 43 14.16 15.87 -3.79
C ALA A 43 15.27 15.01 -4.41
N GLY A 44 14.97 14.36 -5.53
CA GLY A 44 15.94 13.57 -6.30
C GLY A 44 15.49 12.14 -6.57
N LYS A 45 16.44 11.25 -6.87
CA LYS A 45 16.15 9.83 -7.10
C LYS A 45 15.89 9.14 -5.77
N ALA A 46 14.75 8.47 -5.67
CA ALA A 46 14.38 7.70 -4.49
C ALA A 46 14.03 6.24 -4.88
N ARG A 47 14.27 5.31 -3.96
CA ARG A 47 13.76 3.94 -4.02
C ARG A 47 12.64 3.80 -3.01
N VAL A 48 11.44 3.48 -3.48
CA VAL A 48 10.27 3.19 -2.63
C VAL A 48 10.10 1.67 -2.58
N GLN A 49 10.00 1.12 -1.37
CA GLN A 49 9.78 -0.31 -1.13
C GLN A 49 8.64 -0.48 -0.13
N LEU A 50 7.72 -1.40 -0.41
CA LEU A 50 6.75 -1.90 0.54
C LEU A 50 7.24 -3.28 0.98
N ASP A 51 7.48 -3.43 2.27
CA ASP A 51 7.75 -4.74 2.88
C ASP A 51 6.49 -5.16 3.65
N PHE A 52 5.92 -6.30 3.28
CA PHE A 52 4.69 -6.81 3.87
C PHE A 52 5.04 -8.02 4.73
N ASP A 53 5.24 -7.76 6.02
CA ASP A 53 5.51 -8.79 7.01
C ASP A 53 4.19 -9.43 7.44
N TYR A 54 3.89 -10.60 6.87
CA TYR A 54 2.64 -11.33 7.12
C TYR A 54 2.79 -12.25 8.34
N ASP A 55 2.04 -11.95 9.39
CA ASP A 55 2.05 -12.67 10.67
C ASP A 55 1.04 -13.84 10.74
N GLY A 56 0.20 -14.04 9.71
CA GLY A 56 -0.98 -14.92 9.74
C GLY A 56 -0.75 -16.44 9.68
N GLY A 57 0.46 -16.94 9.97
CA GLY A 57 0.64 -18.36 10.33
C GLY A 57 0.84 -19.36 9.19
N GLY A 58 1.30 -18.95 8.02
CA GLY A 58 1.77 -19.84 6.93
C GLY A 58 0.69 -20.27 5.93
N ARG A 59 1.13 -20.98 4.87
CA ARG A 59 0.37 -21.35 3.65
C ARG A 59 -0.95 -22.10 3.88
N ASP A 60 -1.20 -22.55 5.11
CA ASP A 60 -2.30 -23.44 5.48
C ASP A 60 -3.42 -22.69 6.23
N LYS A 61 -3.22 -21.38 6.50
CA LYS A 61 -4.21 -20.50 7.13
C LYS A 61 -4.53 -19.31 6.23
N ALA A 62 -5.25 -19.58 5.15
CA ALA A 62 -6.00 -18.56 4.43
C ALA A 62 -7.45 -19.06 4.31
N ALA A 63 -8.29 -18.59 5.22
CA ALA A 63 -9.74 -18.56 5.09
C ALA A 63 -10.21 -17.18 5.54
#